data_AF-A0A914KFZ1-F1
#
_entry.id   AF-A0A914KFZ1-F1
#
_cell.length_a   1.000
_cell.length_b   1.000
_cell.length_c   1.000
_cell.angle_alpha   90.00
_cell.angle_beta   90.00
_cell.angle_gamma   90.00
#
_symmetry.space_group_name_H-M   'P 1'
#
loop_
_entity.id
_entity.type
_entity.pdbx_description
1 polymer ?
#
loop_
_entity_poly.entity_id
_entity_poly.type
_entity_poly.pdbx_seq_one_letter_code
_entity_poly.pdbx_strand_id
1 'polypeptide(L)'
;MQPFKNPIIQPSYAPNHNYDPLNLSTNNGDLPKPTNNNATLDWPLPSGSLAATYKRAAVASDHGLCSEIGRDVLLAGGNAVDAMISSLLCIGVVNPQSSGLGGGFLMTLYNATTQRCQSIDAREMAPRKSTSNMFVNNRNDSHTGWRSIATPAELHGFWTIFTKFGSSKISWKELFQPAIKLARNGFPVSSNLAQTFEKTETDIMADDNMKKAFTDPRTGRVYEEGDIIKRISLADTLEELANATDPVKLFYQGGMAQTIAAEFQERGGLITLEDLSNYKTIVYDTPLESDALPGDYVMCGPPPPSSFAVTQAIIGVMAQFYNPTKKPGNLDDPEVYHRLIEAQKFAYSMRTKLGDVNFVKEAQKLSKNMTTIDWLQGIANRIPSTAQSMKYYSLDETSVVEDHGTSHIAILDREGNAVSTTSTINQLLGSKRISPTLGILWNDQMDDFSTPGQANEFGFAPSEANFIQPGKRPLSSMSPTIVYNKNDGSVKMVVGAS
;
A
#
# COMPACT_ATOMS: atom_id res chain seq x y z
N MET A 1 -40.72 9.95 -16.81
CA MET A 1 -41.05 8.82 -17.68
C MET A 1 -40.78 9.19 -19.14
N GLN A 2 -39.60 8.84 -19.64
CA GLN A 2 -39.27 8.26 -20.96
C GLN A 2 -37.73 8.29 -21.09
N PRO A 3 -37.10 7.22 -21.60
CA PRO A 3 -35.67 6.99 -21.44
C PRO A 3 -34.86 7.67 -22.55
N PHE A 4 -33.72 8.27 -22.18
CA PHE A 4 -32.75 8.82 -23.14
C PHE A 4 -31.90 7.69 -23.76
N LYS A 5 -31.99 7.58 -25.09
CA LYS A 5 -31.12 6.76 -25.94
C LYS A 5 -29.77 7.45 -26.11
N ASN A 6 -28.69 6.70 -25.92
CA ASN A 6 -27.32 7.08 -26.29
C ASN A 6 -27.18 7.28 -27.81
N PRO A 7 -26.45 8.30 -28.28
CA PRO A 7 -25.71 8.22 -29.53
C PRO A 7 -24.25 7.86 -29.24
N ILE A 8 -23.86 6.70 -29.75
CA ILE A 8 -22.47 6.24 -29.81
C ILE A 8 -21.74 7.15 -30.80
N ILE A 9 -20.76 7.92 -30.33
CA ILE A 9 -19.76 8.58 -31.18
C ILE A 9 -18.48 7.75 -31.06
N GLN A 10 -18.15 7.02 -32.13
CA GLN A 10 -16.84 6.38 -32.30
C GLN A 10 -15.78 7.45 -32.58
N PRO A 11 -14.62 7.46 -31.89
CA PRO A 11 -13.40 8.00 -32.45
C PRO A 11 -12.69 6.90 -33.23
N SER A 12 -12.56 7.11 -34.53
CA SER A 12 -11.68 6.35 -35.42
C SER A 12 -10.22 6.57 -35.03
N TYR A 13 -9.51 5.54 -34.56
CA TYR A 13 -8.09 5.32 -34.83
C TYR A 13 -7.75 3.85 -34.51
N ALA A 14 -7.46 3.09 -35.55
CA ALA A 14 -6.97 1.71 -35.46
C ALA A 14 -5.46 1.69 -35.14
N PRO A 15 -5.01 0.67 -34.42
CA PRO A 15 -4.12 -0.29 -35.06
C PRO A 15 -4.70 -1.70 -34.96
N ASN A 16 -4.74 -2.38 -36.09
CA ASN A 16 -5.08 -3.79 -36.23
C ASN A 16 -4.23 -4.64 -35.27
N HIS A 17 -4.85 -5.25 -34.27
CA HIS A 17 -4.61 -6.63 -33.87
C HIS A 17 -5.85 -7.10 -33.09
N ASN A 18 -6.59 -8.04 -33.70
CA ASN A 18 -7.67 -8.76 -33.03
C ASN A 18 -7.08 -9.57 -31.87
N TYR A 19 -7.39 -9.17 -30.64
CA TYR A 19 -7.20 -9.99 -29.45
C TYR A 19 -8.54 -10.69 -29.18
N ASP A 20 -8.62 -11.96 -29.55
CA ASP A 20 -9.74 -12.85 -29.24
C ASP A 20 -9.34 -13.71 -28.01
N PRO A 21 -9.99 -13.57 -26.84
CA PRO A 21 -9.54 -14.23 -25.61
C PRO A 21 -9.78 -15.75 -25.55
N LEU A 22 -10.28 -16.39 -26.62
CA LEU A 22 -10.81 -17.77 -26.56
C LEU A 22 -9.98 -18.84 -27.29
N ASN A 23 -8.68 -18.63 -27.54
CA ASN A 23 -7.88 -19.68 -28.18
C ASN A 23 -6.45 -19.80 -27.63
N LEU A 24 -6.28 -20.60 -26.57
CA LEU A 24 -4.97 -21.08 -26.13
C LEU A 24 -4.99 -22.61 -26.03
N SER A 25 -4.64 -23.27 -27.14
CA SER A 25 -4.25 -24.67 -27.15
C SER A 25 -2.74 -24.79 -26.89
N THR A 26 -2.41 -25.39 -25.74
CA THR A 26 -1.32 -26.34 -25.47
C THR A 26 0.04 -26.18 -26.17
N ASN A 27 1.10 -26.05 -25.37
CA ASN A 27 2.14 -27.09 -25.31
C ASN A 27 2.93 -27.01 -24.01
N ASN A 28 2.81 -28.08 -23.20
CA ASN A 28 3.70 -28.41 -22.08
C ASN A 28 5.06 -28.88 -22.60
N GLY A 29 6.13 -28.50 -21.90
CA GLY A 29 7.46 -29.06 -22.09
C GLY A 29 8.44 -28.59 -21.03
N ASP A 30 8.60 -29.39 -19.99
CA ASP A 30 9.77 -29.58 -19.10
C ASP A 30 10.71 -28.39 -18.83
N LEU A 31 10.70 -27.89 -17.59
CA LEU A 31 11.74 -27.00 -17.05
C LEU A 31 12.95 -27.82 -16.54
N PRO A 32 14.18 -27.62 -17.07
CA PRO A 32 15.39 -28.23 -16.51
C PRO A 32 15.90 -27.45 -15.30
N LYS A 33 16.42 -28.17 -14.29
CA LYS A 33 17.17 -27.61 -13.14
C LYS A 33 18.54 -27.06 -13.58
N PRO A 34 19.09 -26.05 -12.89
CA PRO A 34 20.25 -25.29 -13.36
C PRO A 34 21.58 -26.02 -13.11
N THR A 35 22.44 -26.03 -14.13
CA THR A 35 23.88 -26.26 -14.00
C THR A 35 24.64 -24.98 -14.39
N ASN A 36 25.75 -24.77 -13.68
CA ASN A 36 26.51 -23.51 -13.60
C ASN A 36 27.23 -23.08 -14.89
N ASN A 37 27.39 -21.75 -14.97
CA ASN A 37 28.47 -20.94 -15.59
C ASN A 37 28.16 -20.19 -16.90
N ASN A 38 28.21 -18.85 -16.79
CA ASN A 38 28.30 -17.83 -17.84
C ASN A 38 27.07 -17.58 -18.73
N ALA A 39 25.86 -17.72 -18.19
CA ALA A 39 24.70 -17.05 -18.78
C ALA A 39 24.51 -15.70 -18.09
N THR A 40 24.77 -14.60 -18.81
CA THR A 40 24.08 -13.34 -18.53
C THR A 40 22.59 -13.68 -18.45
N LEU A 41 21.96 -13.47 -17.29
CA LEU A 41 20.51 -13.59 -17.16
C LEU A 41 19.89 -12.65 -18.19
N ASP A 42 19.36 -13.20 -19.27
CA ASP A 42 18.38 -12.49 -20.10
C ASP A 42 17.14 -12.36 -19.23
N TRP A 43 17.11 -11.25 -18.49
CA TRP A 43 15.91 -10.82 -17.80
C TRP A 43 14.80 -10.71 -18.85
N PRO A 44 13.63 -11.32 -18.64
CA PRO A 44 12.50 -11.08 -19.52
C PRO A 44 12.29 -9.57 -19.62
N LEU A 45 12.00 -9.08 -20.83
CA LEU A 45 11.61 -7.69 -21.00
C LEU A 45 10.47 -7.40 -20.00
N PRO A 46 10.54 -6.30 -19.22
CA PRO A 46 9.43 -5.88 -18.39
C PRO A 46 8.15 -5.92 -19.21
N SER A 47 7.04 -6.39 -18.64
CA SER A 47 5.75 -6.34 -19.33
C SER A 47 5.55 -4.91 -19.82
N GLY A 48 5.32 -4.76 -21.13
CA GLY A 48 5.31 -3.45 -21.78
C GLY A 48 4.14 -2.62 -21.30
N SER A 49 4.30 -1.91 -20.19
CA SER A 49 3.44 -0.77 -19.87
C SER A 49 3.72 0.29 -20.94
N LEU A 50 2.85 0.37 -21.94
CA LEU A 50 2.98 1.38 -22.99
C LEU A 50 2.92 2.75 -22.33
N ALA A 51 4.00 3.52 -22.45
CA ALA A 51 4.01 4.91 -22.04
C ALA A 51 2.85 5.63 -22.76
N ALA A 52 1.91 6.17 -21.98
CA ALA A 52 0.74 6.85 -22.50
C ALA A 52 0.71 8.29 -22.01
N THR A 53 0.33 9.21 -22.90
CA THR A 53 0.16 10.62 -22.56
C THR A 53 -1.32 10.96 -22.56
N TYR A 54 -1.81 11.45 -21.44
CA TYR A 54 -3.21 11.84 -21.25
C TYR A 54 -3.33 13.36 -21.15
N LYS A 55 -4.41 13.93 -21.70
CA LYS A 55 -4.59 15.39 -21.76
C LYS A 55 -5.20 16.02 -20.50
N ARG A 56 -5.82 15.22 -19.63
CA ARG A 56 -6.68 15.74 -18.55
C ARG A 56 -6.41 15.09 -17.19
N ALA A 57 -6.35 13.77 -17.15
CA ALA A 57 -6.24 13.02 -15.90
C ALA A 57 -5.62 11.65 -16.18
N ALA A 58 -5.09 11.01 -15.14
CA ALA A 58 -4.56 9.65 -15.19
C ALA A 58 -4.80 8.93 -13.86
N VAL A 59 -5.03 7.63 -13.95
CA VAL A 59 -5.13 6.70 -12.82
C VAL A 59 -4.19 5.54 -13.13
N ALA A 60 -3.28 5.25 -12.21
CA ALA A 60 -2.40 4.09 -12.25
C ALA A 60 -2.63 3.28 -10.97
N SER A 61 -2.85 1.97 -11.13
CA SER A 61 -2.99 1.02 -10.03
C SER A 61 -2.50 -0.36 -10.46
N ASP A 62 -2.33 -1.26 -9.50
CA ASP A 62 -1.79 -2.62 -9.72
C ASP A 62 -2.76 -3.57 -10.43
N HIS A 63 -3.96 -3.09 -10.79
CA HIS A 63 -4.93 -3.87 -11.54
C HIS A 63 -5.64 -3.01 -12.61
N GLY A 64 -5.65 -3.49 -13.85
CA GLY A 64 -6.26 -2.79 -14.99
C GLY A 64 -7.70 -2.36 -14.74
N LEU A 65 -8.56 -3.31 -14.31
CA LEU A 65 -9.97 -3.03 -13.96
C LEU A 65 -10.12 -1.91 -12.91
N CYS A 66 -9.23 -1.83 -11.93
CA CYS A 66 -9.33 -0.83 -10.86
C CYS A 66 -8.85 0.55 -11.32
N SER A 67 -7.91 0.59 -12.28
CA SER A 67 -7.54 1.82 -12.99
C SER A 67 -8.70 2.34 -13.84
N GLU A 68 -9.43 1.45 -14.51
CA GLU A 68 -10.63 1.81 -15.28
C GLU A 68 -11.77 2.32 -14.40
N ILE A 69 -12.02 1.68 -13.26
CA ILE A 69 -13.02 2.13 -12.29
C ILE A 69 -12.69 3.54 -11.77
N GLY A 70 -11.42 3.80 -11.40
CA GLY A 70 -10.98 5.12 -10.99
C GLY A 70 -11.15 6.16 -12.12
N ARG A 71 -10.79 5.81 -13.36
CA ARG A 71 -11.02 6.64 -14.55
C ARG A 71 -12.50 6.97 -14.72
N ASP A 72 -13.38 5.99 -14.57
CA ASP A 72 -14.83 6.17 -14.76
C ASP A 72 -15.42 7.11 -13.69
N VAL A 73 -14.93 7.04 -12.45
CA VAL A 73 -15.27 8.02 -11.40
C VAL A 73 -14.80 9.43 -11.78
N LEU A 74 -13.57 9.58 -12.29
CA LEU A 74 -13.09 10.87 -12.79
C LEU A 74 -13.93 11.37 -13.97
N LEU A 75 -14.38 10.50 -14.88
CA LEU A 75 -15.24 10.87 -16.00
C LEU A 75 -16.63 11.32 -15.54
N ALA A 76 -17.19 10.66 -14.52
CA ALA A 76 -18.46 11.00 -13.90
C ALA A 76 -18.43 12.34 -13.13
N GLY A 77 -17.25 12.93 -12.96
CA GLY A 77 -17.08 14.24 -12.33
C GLY A 77 -16.44 14.20 -10.95
N GLY A 78 -16.09 13.02 -10.44
CA GLY A 78 -15.32 12.86 -9.21
C GLY A 78 -13.92 13.45 -9.31
N ASN A 79 -13.30 13.67 -8.16
CA ASN A 79 -11.92 14.13 -8.04
C ASN A 79 -10.96 12.97 -7.76
N ALA A 80 -9.66 13.27 -7.57
CA ALA A 80 -8.64 12.26 -7.30
C ALA A 80 -8.94 11.41 -6.04
N VAL A 81 -9.59 11.98 -5.02
CA VAL A 81 -9.96 11.27 -3.78
C VAL A 81 -11.10 10.29 -4.02
N ASP A 82 -12.15 10.71 -4.73
CA ASP A 82 -13.26 9.83 -5.10
C ASP A 82 -12.77 8.63 -5.92
N ALA A 83 -11.93 8.90 -6.92
CA ALA A 83 -11.34 7.88 -7.76
C ALA A 83 -10.47 6.91 -6.95
N MET A 84 -9.70 7.44 -5.99
CA MET A 84 -8.86 6.62 -5.09
C MET A 84 -9.69 5.64 -4.27
N ILE A 85 -10.79 6.08 -3.65
CA ILE A 85 -11.65 5.23 -2.84
C ILE A 85 -12.22 4.09 -3.70
N SER A 86 -12.76 4.41 -4.88
CA SER A 86 -13.37 3.38 -5.75
C SER A 86 -12.33 2.41 -6.30
N SER A 87 -11.14 2.89 -6.68
CA SER A 87 -10.03 2.04 -7.10
C SER A 87 -9.55 1.11 -5.99
N LEU A 88 -9.36 1.59 -4.76
CA LEU A 88 -8.92 0.74 -3.65
C LEU A 88 -10.00 -0.25 -3.21
N LEU A 89 -11.28 0.11 -3.25
CA LEU A 89 -12.37 -0.85 -3.03
C LEU A 89 -12.37 -1.96 -4.08
N CYS A 90 -12.08 -1.63 -5.35
CA CYS A 90 -11.87 -2.63 -6.40
C CYS A 90 -10.67 -3.52 -6.10
N ILE A 91 -9.52 -2.94 -5.74
CA ILE A 91 -8.29 -3.70 -5.43
C ILE A 91 -8.54 -4.64 -4.24
N GLY A 92 -9.22 -4.17 -3.20
CA GLY A 92 -9.59 -4.99 -2.05
C GLY A 92 -10.49 -6.18 -2.39
N VAL A 93 -11.18 -6.15 -3.56
CA VAL A 93 -11.94 -7.29 -4.11
C VAL A 93 -11.06 -8.20 -4.95
N VAL A 94 -10.33 -7.64 -5.93
CA VAL A 94 -9.65 -8.40 -7.00
C VAL A 94 -8.21 -8.80 -6.70
N ASN A 95 -7.54 -8.06 -5.81
CA ASN A 95 -6.21 -8.37 -5.27
C ASN A 95 -6.31 -8.60 -3.75
N PRO A 96 -7.09 -9.60 -3.27
CA PRO A 96 -7.28 -9.86 -1.85
C PRO A 96 -5.98 -10.16 -1.11
N GLN A 97 -4.93 -10.59 -1.80
CA GLN A 97 -3.64 -10.91 -1.22
C GLN A 97 -2.86 -9.69 -0.72
N SER A 98 -3.18 -8.48 -1.19
CA SER A 98 -2.34 -7.30 -0.98
C SER A 98 -2.99 -6.23 -0.10
N SER A 99 -4.31 -6.01 -0.21
CA SER A 99 -5.01 -4.91 0.46
C SER A 99 -6.51 -5.18 0.63
N GLY A 100 -7.19 -4.39 1.48
CA GLY A 100 -8.64 -4.39 1.63
C GLY A 100 -9.11 -3.95 3.00
N LEU A 101 -10.43 -3.99 3.25
CA LEU A 101 -11.07 -3.40 4.44
C LEU A 101 -10.53 -3.90 5.78
N GLY A 102 -9.89 -5.06 5.79
CA GLY A 102 -9.25 -5.63 6.97
C GLY A 102 -7.86 -5.07 7.27
N GLY A 103 -7.35 -4.12 6.48
CA GLY A 103 -6.04 -3.48 6.66
C GLY A 103 -6.14 -1.96 6.75
N GLY A 104 -5.19 -1.25 6.14
CA GLY A 104 -5.03 0.20 6.27
C GLY A 104 -4.20 0.81 5.14
N PHE A 105 -4.08 2.13 5.13
CA PHE A 105 -3.33 2.85 4.10
C PHE A 105 -2.63 4.11 4.62
N LEU A 106 -1.58 4.50 3.89
CA LEU A 106 -0.99 5.84 3.98
C LEU A 106 -1.19 6.56 2.65
N MET A 107 -1.54 7.83 2.71
CA MET A 107 -1.84 8.65 1.54
C MET A 107 -1.16 10.00 1.62
N THR A 108 -0.69 10.46 0.46
CA THR A 108 -0.25 11.84 0.22
C THR A 108 -1.23 12.48 -0.75
N LEU A 109 -1.79 13.63 -0.35
CA LEU A 109 -2.76 14.41 -1.10
C LEU A 109 -2.13 15.75 -1.46
N TYR A 110 -2.20 16.15 -2.72
CA TYR A 110 -1.95 17.52 -3.15
C TYR A 110 -3.25 18.15 -3.64
N ASN A 111 -3.68 19.22 -2.99
CA ASN A 111 -4.82 20.02 -3.42
C ASN A 111 -4.33 21.19 -4.26
N ALA A 112 -4.66 21.17 -5.56
CA ALA A 112 -4.19 22.19 -6.50
C ALA A 112 -4.84 23.56 -6.30
N THR A 113 -6.05 23.61 -5.75
CA THR A 113 -6.75 24.88 -5.47
C THR A 113 -6.06 25.63 -4.35
N THR A 114 -5.70 24.93 -3.27
CA THR A 114 -5.02 25.54 -2.13
C THR A 114 -3.50 25.52 -2.25
N GLN A 115 -2.95 24.79 -3.23
CA GLN A 115 -1.53 24.48 -3.38
C GLN A 115 -0.91 23.91 -2.10
N ARG A 116 -1.62 22.97 -1.48
CA ARG A 116 -1.21 22.35 -0.21
C ARG A 116 -1.05 20.87 -0.35
N CYS A 117 0.05 20.36 0.20
CA CYS A 117 0.20 18.95 0.45
C CYS A 117 -0.31 18.60 1.85
N GLN A 118 -1.01 17.48 1.97
CA GLN A 118 -1.47 16.89 3.22
C GLN A 118 -1.16 15.39 3.20
N SER A 119 -1.04 14.77 4.36
CA SER A 119 -0.93 13.31 4.44
C SER A 119 -1.98 12.70 5.36
N ILE A 120 -2.44 11.51 5.01
CA ILE A 120 -3.46 10.78 5.73
C ILE A 120 -2.84 9.47 6.21
N ASP A 121 -2.97 9.24 7.51
CA ASP A 121 -2.53 8.03 8.20
C ASP A 121 -3.76 7.27 8.69
N ALA A 122 -4.16 6.31 7.86
CA ALA A 122 -5.12 5.27 8.18
C ALA A 122 -4.36 3.95 8.41
N ARG A 123 -3.27 3.99 9.18
CA ARG A 123 -2.52 2.82 9.61
C ARG A 123 -3.25 2.08 10.72
N GLU A 124 -3.12 0.77 10.75
CA GLU A 124 -3.64 -0.10 11.80
C GLU A 124 -3.01 0.22 13.16
N MET A 125 -3.74 -0.09 14.24
CA MET A 125 -3.28 0.14 15.61
C MET A 125 -3.25 -1.17 16.39
N ALA A 126 -2.17 -1.38 17.16
CA ALA A 126 -2.06 -2.50 18.07
C ALA A 126 -3.24 -2.51 19.05
N PRO A 127 -3.99 -3.63 19.16
CA PRO A 127 -5.09 -3.74 20.10
C PRO A 127 -4.63 -3.49 21.54
N ARG A 128 -5.53 -3.02 22.42
CA ARG A 128 -5.22 -2.66 23.80
C ARG A 128 -4.68 -3.80 24.65
N LYS A 129 -5.03 -5.04 24.29
CA LYS A 129 -4.54 -6.27 24.93
C LYS A 129 -3.14 -6.70 24.48
N SER A 130 -2.53 -5.99 23.53
CA SER A 130 -1.19 -6.32 23.03
C SER A 130 -0.12 -6.05 24.09
N THR A 131 0.91 -6.89 24.15
CA THR A 131 2.06 -6.68 25.04
C THR A 131 3.35 -6.69 24.23
N SER A 132 4.38 -6.00 24.72
CA SER A 132 5.68 -5.93 24.04
C SER A 132 6.31 -7.30 23.78
N ASN A 133 6.01 -8.30 24.61
CA ASN A 133 6.62 -9.62 24.59
C ASN A 133 5.73 -10.74 23.99
N MET A 134 4.56 -10.41 23.43
CA MET A 134 3.54 -11.40 23.06
C MET A 134 3.96 -12.42 21.99
N PHE A 135 5.00 -12.10 21.21
CA PHE A 135 5.56 -12.97 20.15
C PHE A 135 6.98 -13.47 20.46
N VAL A 136 7.55 -13.16 21.63
CA VAL A 136 8.94 -13.52 21.97
C VAL A 136 9.17 -15.03 21.85
N ASN A 137 8.20 -15.84 22.30
CA ASN A 137 8.31 -17.29 22.30
C ASN A 137 7.92 -17.93 20.96
N ASN A 138 7.18 -17.22 20.10
CA ASN A 138 6.76 -17.72 18.80
C ASN A 138 6.54 -16.54 17.84
N ARG A 139 7.54 -16.28 16.98
CA ARG A 139 7.43 -15.22 15.96
C ARG A 139 6.31 -15.51 14.96
N ASN A 140 6.06 -16.77 14.63
CA ASN A 140 5.06 -17.11 13.62
C ASN A 140 3.63 -16.68 14.02
N ASP A 141 3.38 -16.47 15.32
CA ASP A 141 2.11 -15.92 15.83
C ASP A 141 1.89 -14.45 15.40
N SER A 142 2.94 -13.73 14.98
CA SER A 142 2.81 -12.38 14.39
C SER A 142 2.52 -12.41 12.91
N HIS A 143 2.71 -13.53 12.21
CA HIS A 143 2.46 -13.65 10.77
C HIS A 143 1.05 -14.21 10.51
N THR A 144 0.64 -15.23 11.25
CA THR A 144 -0.60 -15.98 10.96
C THR A 144 -1.50 -16.10 12.17
N GLY A 145 -2.82 -15.96 11.94
CA GLY A 145 -3.85 -16.19 12.94
C GLY A 145 -4.41 -14.93 13.60
N TRP A 146 -5.37 -15.10 14.52
CA TRP A 146 -6.15 -13.99 15.04
C TRP A 146 -5.38 -13.02 15.95
N ARG A 147 -4.20 -13.44 16.44
CA ARG A 147 -3.32 -12.62 17.29
C ARG A 147 -2.39 -11.70 16.48
N SER A 148 -2.16 -11.97 15.20
CA SER A 148 -1.37 -11.09 14.33
C SER A 148 -2.14 -9.88 13.81
N ILE A 149 -3.46 -9.88 13.98
CA ILE A 149 -4.31 -8.84 13.41
C ILE A 149 -4.29 -7.58 14.27
N ALA A 150 -3.94 -6.45 13.66
CA ALA A 150 -4.09 -5.12 14.23
C ALA A 150 -5.45 -4.51 13.88
N THR A 151 -5.85 -3.46 14.59
CA THR A 151 -7.16 -2.81 14.41
C THR A 151 -7.33 -2.28 12.98
N PRO A 152 -8.31 -2.78 12.20
CA PRO A 152 -8.48 -2.44 10.79
C PRO A 152 -8.89 -0.97 10.62
N ALA A 153 -8.36 -0.33 9.59
CA ALA A 153 -8.28 1.11 9.50
C ALA A 153 -8.85 1.70 8.20
N GLU A 154 -8.82 0.93 7.11
CA GLU A 154 -9.05 1.41 5.77
C GLU A 154 -10.42 2.12 5.61
N LEU A 155 -11.50 1.54 6.14
CA LEU A 155 -12.83 2.14 6.05
C LEU A 155 -12.93 3.50 6.75
N HIS A 156 -12.38 3.62 7.97
CA HIS A 156 -12.35 4.91 8.68
C HIS A 156 -11.56 5.94 7.88
N GLY A 157 -10.46 5.51 7.23
CA GLY A 157 -9.68 6.33 6.31
C GLY A 157 -10.50 6.83 5.13
N PHE A 158 -11.18 5.93 4.42
CA PHE A 158 -12.03 6.28 3.28
C PHE A 158 -13.13 7.26 3.65
N TRP A 159 -13.82 7.04 4.76
CA TRP A 159 -14.87 7.97 5.20
C TRP A 159 -14.29 9.34 5.59
N THR A 160 -13.14 9.37 6.26
CA THR A 160 -12.46 10.61 6.65
C THR A 160 -12.10 11.45 5.42
N ILE A 161 -11.51 10.83 4.39
CA ILE A 161 -11.11 11.57 3.18
C ILE A 161 -12.29 11.89 2.27
N PHE A 162 -13.31 11.03 2.19
CA PHE A 162 -14.54 11.31 1.45
C PHE A 162 -15.25 12.54 2.01
N THR A 163 -15.42 12.61 3.32
CA THR A 163 -16.12 13.73 3.98
C THR A 163 -15.34 15.03 3.95
N LYS A 164 -14.00 14.99 4.01
CA LYS A 164 -13.15 16.18 4.00
C LYS A 164 -12.78 16.67 2.60
N PHE A 165 -12.55 15.75 1.67
CA PHE A 165 -11.88 16.02 0.40
C PHE A 165 -12.60 15.45 -0.83
N GLY A 166 -13.73 14.76 -0.68
CA GLY A 166 -14.52 14.26 -1.80
C GLY A 166 -15.12 15.38 -2.66
N SER A 167 -15.40 15.11 -3.94
CA SER A 167 -15.86 16.15 -4.87
C SER A 167 -17.26 16.68 -4.61
N SER A 168 -18.03 16.01 -3.75
CA SER A 168 -19.50 16.20 -3.59
C SER A 168 -20.32 15.91 -4.86
N LYS A 169 -19.71 15.43 -5.95
CA LYS A 169 -20.39 15.08 -7.21
C LYS A 169 -20.72 13.59 -7.32
N ILE A 170 -19.98 12.76 -6.58
CA ILE A 170 -20.17 11.31 -6.51
C ILE A 170 -20.55 10.96 -5.09
N SER A 171 -21.66 10.23 -4.91
CA SER A 171 -22.10 9.79 -3.59
C SER A 171 -21.24 8.65 -3.06
N TRP A 172 -21.19 8.50 -1.73
CA TRP A 172 -20.51 7.37 -1.06
C TRP A 172 -20.93 6.02 -1.64
N LYS A 173 -22.23 5.85 -1.83
CA LYS A 173 -22.81 4.63 -2.39
C LYS A 173 -22.29 4.33 -3.80
N GLU A 174 -22.16 5.35 -4.65
CA GLU A 174 -21.68 5.20 -6.03
C GLU A 174 -20.23 4.73 -6.09
N LEU A 175 -19.38 5.16 -5.15
CA LEU A 175 -17.97 4.73 -5.08
C LEU A 175 -17.83 3.21 -4.82
N PHE A 176 -18.78 2.62 -4.10
CA PHE A 176 -18.79 1.19 -3.75
C PHE A 176 -19.39 0.29 -4.84
N GLN A 177 -20.29 0.82 -5.69
CA GLN A 177 -21.04 0.00 -6.64
C GLN A 177 -20.17 -0.89 -7.56
N PRO A 178 -19.04 -0.41 -8.12
CA PRO A 178 -18.20 -1.25 -8.95
C PRO A 178 -17.63 -2.46 -8.20
N ALA A 179 -17.13 -2.23 -6.98
CA ALA A 179 -16.57 -3.29 -6.14
C ALA A 179 -17.64 -4.30 -5.69
N ILE A 180 -18.84 -3.83 -5.32
CA ILE A 180 -19.98 -4.71 -4.98
C ILE A 180 -20.33 -5.62 -6.16
N LYS A 181 -20.40 -5.06 -7.38
CA LYS A 181 -20.71 -5.84 -8.59
C LYS A 181 -19.63 -6.88 -8.88
N LEU A 182 -18.35 -6.52 -8.79
CA LEU A 182 -17.23 -7.45 -8.98
C LEU A 182 -17.27 -8.57 -7.94
N ALA A 183 -17.46 -8.25 -6.67
CA ALA A 183 -17.51 -9.25 -5.60
C ALA A 183 -18.71 -10.21 -5.75
N ARG A 184 -19.87 -9.70 -6.17
CA ARG A 184 -21.11 -10.48 -6.31
C ARG A 184 -21.16 -11.33 -7.58
N ASN A 185 -20.79 -10.74 -8.72
CA ASN A 185 -20.86 -11.40 -10.02
C ASN A 185 -19.63 -12.25 -10.32
N GLY A 186 -18.51 -11.92 -9.68
CA GLY A 186 -17.23 -12.57 -9.83
C GLY A 186 -16.32 -11.87 -10.82
N PHE A 187 -15.03 -12.24 -10.78
CA PHE A 187 -13.98 -11.72 -11.63
C PHE A 187 -12.99 -12.85 -11.97
N PRO A 188 -12.29 -12.77 -13.13
CA PRO A 188 -11.26 -13.73 -13.46
C PRO A 188 -10.05 -13.56 -12.55
N VAL A 189 -9.56 -14.67 -12.01
CA VAL A 189 -8.30 -14.70 -11.23
C VAL A 189 -7.13 -14.34 -12.14
N SER A 190 -6.35 -13.33 -11.76
CA SER A 190 -5.16 -12.92 -12.48
C SER A 190 -4.00 -13.90 -12.26
N SER A 191 -3.02 -13.91 -13.16
CA SER A 191 -1.82 -14.74 -13.01
C SER A 191 -1.11 -14.54 -11.66
N ASN A 192 -0.98 -13.28 -11.20
CA ASN A 192 -0.36 -12.98 -9.91
C ASN A 192 -1.17 -13.50 -8.71
N LEU A 193 -2.50 -13.41 -8.78
CA LEU A 193 -3.36 -13.95 -7.73
C LEU A 193 -3.32 -15.48 -7.71
N ALA A 194 -3.33 -16.13 -8.88
CA ALA A 194 -3.20 -17.59 -8.98
C ALA A 194 -1.87 -18.09 -8.39
N GLN A 195 -0.75 -17.44 -8.73
CA GLN A 195 0.55 -17.77 -8.13
C GLN A 195 0.57 -17.57 -6.62
N THR A 196 -0.15 -16.57 -6.12
CA THR A 196 -0.28 -16.36 -4.67
C THR A 196 -1.10 -17.47 -4.02
N PHE A 197 -2.22 -17.87 -4.63
CA PHE A 197 -3.03 -18.99 -4.15
C PHE A 197 -2.25 -20.30 -4.15
N GLU A 198 -1.45 -20.58 -5.18
CA GLU A 198 -0.56 -21.76 -5.23
C GLU A 198 0.47 -21.72 -4.09
N LYS A 199 1.19 -20.59 -3.93
CA LYS A 199 2.20 -20.43 -2.86
C LYS A 199 1.61 -20.54 -1.45
N THR A 200 0.33 -20.24 -1.29
CA THR A 200 -0.36 -20.21 0.01
C THR A 200 -1.42 -21.30 0.16
N GLU A 201 -1.42 -22.30 -0.72
CA GLU A 201 -2.44 -23.36 -0.74
C GLU A 201 -2.52 -24.09 0.61
N THR A 202 -1.36 -24.40 1.22
CA THR A 202 -1.31 -25.01 2.55
C THR A 202 -2.04 -24.18 3.61
N ASP A 203 -1.86 -22.87 3.61
CA ASP A 203 -2.53 -21.96 4.57
C ASP A 203 -4.03 -21.87 4.28
N ILE A 204 -4.40 -21.76 3.00
CA ILE A 204 -5.81 -21.69 2.56
C ILE A 204 -6.55 -22.96 2.97
N MET A 205 -5.95 -24.13 2.76
CA MET A 205 -6.56 -25.42 3.05
C MET A 205 -6.63 -25.73 4.54
N ALA A 206 -5.81 -25.07 5.37
CA ALA A 206 -5.79 -25.25 6.82
C ALA A 206 -6.88 -24.47 7.58
N ASP A 207 -7.55 -23.50 6.94
CA ASP A 207 -8.65 -22.73 7.54
C ASP A 207 -9.93 -22.89 6.70
N ASP A 208 -11.02 -23.37 7.32
CA ASP A 208 -12.27 -23.68 6.61
C ASP A 208 -12.88 -22.47 5.91
N ASN A 209 -12.72 -21.26 6.46
CA ASN A 209 -13.28 -20.05 5.86
C ASN A 209 -12.43 -19.57 4.68
N MET A 210 -11.10 -19.65 4.79
CA MET A 210 -10.18 -19.39 3.68
C MET A 210 -10.42 -20.39 2.54
N LYS A 211 -10.51 -21.68 2.87
CA LYS A 211 -10.82 -22.74 1.91
C LYS A 211 -12.13 -22.46 1.18
N LYS A 212 -13.20 -22.15 1.92
CA LYS A 212 -14.50 -21.80 1.33
C LYS A 212 -14.42 -20.56 0.43
N ALA A 213 -13.58 -19.59 0.76
CA ALA A 213 -13.46 -18.34 0.01
C ALA A 213 -12.60 -18.49 -1.27
N PHE A 214 -11.55 -19.32 -1.24
CA PHE A 214 -10.49 -19.32 -2.24
C PHE A 214 -10.26 -20.66 -2.95
N THR A 215 -11.10 -21.66 -2.70
CA THR A 215 -11.14 -22.89 -3.51
C THR A 215 -12.31 -22.92 -4.48
N ASP A 216 -12.08 -23.53 -5.65
CA ASP A 216 -13.13 -23.86 -6.58
C ASP A 216 -13.89 -25.09 -6.06
N PRO A 217 -15.19 -24.98 -5.73
CA PRO A 217 -15.97 -26.10 -5.22
C PRO A 217 -16.09 -27.27 -6.21
N ARG A 218 -15.83 -27.05 -7.51
CA ARG A 218 -15.84 -28.11 -8.54
C ARG A 218 -14.62 -29.00 -8.48
N THR A 219 -13.45 -28.44 -8.16
CA THR A 219 -12.16 -29.14 -8.18
C THR A 219 -11.66 -29.46 -6.78
N GLY A 220 -12.10 -28.70 -5.77
CA GLY A 220 -11.59 -28.76 -4.40
C GLY A 220 -10.18 -28.19 -4.23
N ARG A 221 -9.63 -27.57 -5.29
CA ARG A 221 -8.32 -26.90 -5.29
C ARG A 221 -8.49 -25.39 -5.20
N VAL A 222 -7.42 -24.69 -4.86
CA VAL A 222 -7.39 -23.23 -4.98
C VAL A 222 -7.68 -22.77 -6.41
N TYR A 223 -8.29 -21.61 -6.57
CA TYR A 223 -8.61 -21.08 -7.91
C TYR A 223 -7.33 -20.85 -8.74
N GLU A 224 -7.40 -21.17 -10.03
CA GLU A 224 -6.32 -21.02 -10.99
C GLU A 224 -6.52 -19.77 -11.86
N GLU A 225 -5.51 -19.39 -12.64
CA GLU A 225 -5.60 -18.24 -13.55
C GLU A 225 -6.80 -18.40 -14.52
N GLY A 226 -7.61 -17.36 -14.64
CA GLY A 226 -8.80 -17.33 -15.48
C GLY A 226 -10.07 -17.91 -14.83
N ASP A 227 -9.97 -18.63 -13.71
CA ASP A 227 -11.16 -19.06 -12.98
C ASP A 227 -11.97 -17.86 -12.49
N ILE A 228 -13.29 -18.03 -12.42
CA ILE A 228 -14.18 -16.98 -11.90
C ILE A 228 -14.41 -17.17 -10.41
N ILE A 229 -13.77 -16.34 -9.61
CA ILE A 229 -13.98 -16.28 -8.16
C ILE A 229 -15.09 -15.29 -7.80
N LYS A 230 -15.92 -15.63 -6.82
CA LYS A 230 -16.94 -14.74 -6.22
C LYS A 230 -16.66 -14.54 -4.74
N ARG A 231 -16.94 -13.34 -4.22
CA ARG A 231 -16.77 -12.97 -2.82
C ARG A 231 -18.09 -12.46 -2.23
N ILE A 232 -19.08 -13.35 -2.15
CA ILE A 232 -20.48 -12.99 -1.84
C ILE A 232 -20.62 -12.30 -0.46
N SER A 233 -20.04 -12.85 0.61
CA SER A 233 -20.11 -12.24 1.94
C SER A 233 -19.47 -10.85 1.97
N LEU A 234 -18.38 -10.65 1.22
CA LEU A 234 -17.77 -9.32 1.08
C LEU A 234 -18.68 -8.38 0.28
N ALA A 235 -19.33 -8.87 -0.77
CA ALA A 235 -20.27 -8.07 -1.56
C ALA A 235 -21.43 -7.55 -0.70
N ASP A 236 -22.00 -8.40 0.15
CA ASP A 236 -23.07 -8.03 1.08
C ASP A 236 -22.56 -7.01 2.12
N THR A 237 -21.36 -7.21 2.67
CA THR A 237 -20.72 -6.25 3.59
C THR A 237 -20.48 -4.89 2.92
N LEU A 238 -19.94 -4.88 1.70
CA LEU A 238 -19.73 -3.65 0.93
C LEU A 238 -21.06 -2.95 0.62
N GLU A 239 -22.11 -3.70 0.32
CA GLU A 239 -23.44 -3.14 0.07
C GLU A 239 -24.06 -2.53 1.33
N GLU A 240 -23.92 -3.17 2.49
CA GLU A 240 -24.38 -2.61 3.76
C GLU A 240 -23.63 -1.32 4.11
N LEU A 241 -22.30 -1.31 3.95
CA LEU A 241 -21.45 -0.12 4.14
C LEU A 241 -21.79 1.01 3.16
N ALA A 242 -22.09 0.68 1.90
CA ALA A 242 -22.45 1.66 0.87
C ALA A 242 -23.82 2.31 1.15
N ASN A 243 -24.74 1.58 1.76
CA ASN A 243 -26.09 2.06 2.07
C ASN A 243 -26.21 2.69 3.47
N ALA A 244 -25.18 2.55 4.32
CA ALA A 244 -25.19 3.10 5.66
C ALA A 244 -25.17 4.63 5.65
N THR A 245 -26.01 5.26 6.47
CA THR A 245 -25.97 6.71 6.71
C THR A 245 -24.67 7.13 7.40
N ASP A 246 -24.15 6.25 8.27
CA ASP A 246 -22.87 6.43 8.96
C ASP A 246 -22.10 5.10 8.91
N PRO A 247 -21.29 4.87 7.85
CA PRO A 247 -20.55 3.62 7.68
C PRO A 247 -19.49 3.42 8.76
N VAL A 248 -18.92 4.49 9.31
CA VAL A 248 -17.97 4.41 10.43
C VAL A 248 -18.67 3.92 11.68
N LYS A 249 -19.84 4.49 12.03
CA LYS A 249 -20.61 3.99 13.16
C LYS A 249 -21.00 2.53 12.97
N LEU A 250 -21.48 2.14 11.79
CA LEU A 250 -21.85 0.75 11.51
C LEU A 250 -20.68 -0.22 11.77
N PHE A 251 -19.50 0.09 11.24
CA PHE A 251 -18.32 -0.79 11.30
C PHE A 251 -17.57 -0.78 12.64
N TYR A 252 -17.43 0.40 13.26
CA TYR A 252 -16.57 0.57 14.43
C TYR A 252 -17.32 0.62 15.77
N GLN A 253 -18.65 0.83 15.75
CA GLN A 253 -19.47 0.99 16.96
C GLN A 253 -20.81 0.25 16.93
N GLY A 254 -21.27 -0.16 15.74
CA GLY A 254 -22.58 -0.75 15.47
C GLY A 254 -22.50 -2.24 15.19
N GLY A 255 -23.51 -2.76 14.46
CA GLY A 255 -23.74 -4.19 14.25
C GLY A 255 -22.49 -4.96 13.80
N MET A 256 -21.77 -4.41 12.82
CA MET A 256 -20.52 -5.03 12.34
C MET A 256 -19.43 -5.02 13.41
N ALA A 257 -19.33 -3.97 14.24
CA ALA A 257 -18.36 -3.93 15.34
C ALA A 257 -18.63 -5.04 16.36
N GLN A 258 -19.91 -5.30 16.68
CA GLN A 258 -20.29 -6.41 17.56
C GLN A 258 -19.92 -7.77 16.94
N THR A 259 -20.19 -7.96 15.64
CA THR A 259 -19.79 -9.17 14.91
C THR A 259 -18.28 -9.35 14.94
N ILE A 260 -17.49 -8.32 14.60
CA ILE A 260 -16.03 -8.37 14.61
C ILE A 260 -15.52 -8.73 16.00
N ALA A 261 -15.94 -8.01 17.04
CA ALA A 261 -15.47 -8.27 18.41
C ALA A 261 -15.82 -9.69 18.89
N ALA A 262 -17.00 -10.22 18.53
CA ALA A 262 -17.40 -11.58 18.87
C ALA A 262 -16.55 -12.63 18.17
N GLU A 263 -16.30 -12.48 16.85
CA GLU A 263 -15.43 -13.39 16.08
C GLU A 263 -14.01 -13.41 16.64
N PHE A 264 -13.46 -12.25 16.98
CA PHE A 264 -12.13 -12.14 17.59
C PHE A 264 -12.09 -12.81 18.97
N GLN A 265 -13.11 -12.58 19.81
CA GLN A 265 -13.18 -13.21 21.13
C GLN A 265 -13.27 -14.74 21.04
N GLU A 266 -14.10 -15.28 20.15
CA GLU A 266 -14.28 -16.72 19.96
C GLU A 266 -12.99 -17.41 19.47
N ARG A 267 -12.18 -16.70 18.68
CA ARG A 267 -11.02 -17.27 17.97
C ARG A 267 -9.67 -16.89 18.58
N GLY A 268 -9.69 -16.31 19.78
CA GLY A 268 -8.47 -15.95 20.53
C GLY A 268 -7.72 -14.74 19.97
N GLY A 269 -8.40 -13.88 19.22
CA GLY A 269 -7.89 -12.59 18.76
C GLY A 269 -7.92 -11.50 19.83
N LEU A 270 -7.30 -10.37 19.53
CA LEU A 270 -7.05 -9.30 20.52
C LEU A 270 -7.99 -8.11 20.39
N ILE A 271 -8.60 -7.89 19.22
CA ILE A 271 -9.48 -6.76 18.95
C ILE A 271 -10.75 -6.86 19.79
N THR A 272 -11.10 -5.74 20.42
CA THR A 272 -12.31 -5.54 21.19
C THR A 272 -13.18 -4.42 20.61
N LEU A 273 -14.41 -4.28 21.11
CA LEU A 273 -15.25 -3.11 20.80
C LEU A 273 -14.58 -1.78 21.19
N GLU A 274 -13.79 -1.77 22.27
CA GLU A 274 -13.06 -0.58 22.69
C GLU A 274 -11.95 -0.22 21.69
N ASP A 275 -11.27 -1.22 21.11
CA ASP A 275 -10.26 -0.99 20.06
C ASP A 275 -10.88 -0.39 18.80
N LEU A 276 -11.98 -0.97 18.33
CA LEU A 276 -12.71 -0.50 17.15
C LEU A 276 -13.25 0.92 17.37
N SER A 277 -13.97 1.15 18.47
CA SER A 277 -14.63 2.43 18.73
C SER A 277 -13.66 3.60 18.95
N ASN A 278 -12.42 3.33 19.38
CA ASN A 278 -11.38 4.34 19.59
C ASN A 278 -10.48 4.57 18.37
N TYR A 279 -10.58 3.75 17.32
CA TYR A 279 -9.79 3.93 16.12
C TYR A 279 -10.08 5.29 15.46
N LYS A 280 -9.02 6.00 15.06
CA LYS A 280 -9.12 7.26 14.30
C LYS A 280 -8.01 7.39 13.27
N THR A 281 -8.38 7.75 12.05
CA THR A 281 -7.47 8.23 11.01
C THR A 281 -6.87 9.58 11.42
N ILE A 282 -5.57 9.77 11.19
CA ILE A 282 -4.89 11.05 11.41
C ILE A 282 -4.74 11.77 10.07
N VAL A 283 -5.07 13.06 10.05
CA VAL A 283 -4.79 13.95 8.91
C VAL A 283 -3.72 14.94 9.34
N TYR A 284 -2.59 14.93 8.65
CA TYR A 284 -1.51 15.86 8.85
C TYR A 284 -1.64 17.00 7.84
N ASP A 285 -2.00 18.19 8.33
CA ASP A 285 -2.08 19.41 7.51
C ASP A 285 -0.69 19.93 7.07
N THR A 286 0.36 19.51 7.78
CA THR A 286 1.76 19.80 7.47
C THR A 286 2.53 18.48 7.43
N PRO A 287 2.56 17.78 6.28
CA PRO A 287 3.31 16.54 6.10
C PRO A 287 4.83 16.80 6.08
N LEU A 288 5.64 15.78 5.78
CA LEU A 288 7.06 16.00 5.52
C LEU A 288 7.22 16.57 4.11
N GLU A 289 7.80 17.75 4.03
CA GLU A 289 8.13 18.44 2.79
C GLU A 289 9.62 18.79 2.77
N SER A 290 10.25 18.67 1.61
CA SER A 290 11.63 19.12 1.39
C SER A 290 11.75 19.75 0.00
N ASP A 291 12.30 20.95 -0.04
CA ASP A 291 12.63 21.71 -1.25
C ASP A 291 14.11 21.57 -1.63
N ALA A 292 14.79 20.55 -1.07
CA ALA A 292 16.20 20.27 -1.31
C ALA A 292 16.51 19.75 -2.72
N LEU A 293 15.48 19.50 -3.53
CA LEU A 293 15.64 19.02 -4.90
C LEU A 293 16.00 20.15 -5.87
N PRO A 294 16.89 19.91 -6.85
CA PRO A 294 17.16 20.85 -7.92
C PRO A 294 15.90 21.18 -8.74
N GLY A 295 15.75 22.42 -9.19
CA GLY A 295 14.69 22.79 -10.15
C GLY A 295 13.38 23.29 -9.52
N ASP A 296 13.44 23.88 -8.32
CA ASP A 296 12.29 24.44 -7.61
C ASP A 296 11.19 23.41 -7.31
N TYR A 297 11.59 22.16 -7.09
CA TYR A 297 10.69 21.07 -6.74
C TYR A 297 10.61 20.85 -5.23
N VAL A 298 9.42 20.56 -4.76
CA VAL A 298 9.14 20.10 -3.40
C VAL A 298 8.68 18.66 -3.47
N MET A 299 9.35 17.81 -2.70
CA MET A 299 8.93 16.43 -2.48
C MET A 299 8.13 16.37 -1.18
N CYS A 300 6.95 15.79 -1.21
CA CYS A 300 6.04 15.69 -0.09
C CYS A 300 5.59 14.24 0.17
N GLY A 301 5.42 13.89 1.45
CA GLY A 301 4.89 12.60 1.87
C GLY A 301 4.65 12.50 3.39
N PRO A 302 4.14 11.35 3.87
CA PRO A 302 3.70 11.20 5.26
C PRO A 302 4.86 11.24 6.27
N PRO A 303 4.64 11.76 7.49
CA PRO A 303 5.56 11.59 8.60
C PRO A 303 5.54 10.14 9.14
N PRO A 304 6.43 9.79 10.10
CA PRO A 304 6.33 8.52 10.81
C PRO A 304 4.90 8.31 11.38
N PRO A 305 4.34 7.09 11.29
CA PRO A 305 5.03 5.80 11.16
C PRO A 305 5.44 5.40 9.73
N SER A 306 5.22 6.25 8.71
CA SER A 306 5.85 6.06 7.40
C SER A 306 7.39 6.17 7.47
N SER A 307 8.06 5.39 6.63
CA SER A 307 9.49 5.53 6.33
C SER A 307 9.78 6.52 5.20
N PHE A 308 8.83 7.34 4.76
CA PHE A 308 8.99 8.31 3.66
C PHE A 308 10.22 9.23 3.84
N ALA A 309 10.56 9.62 5.07
CA ALA A 309 11.77 10.40 5.36
C ALA A 309 13.07 9.71 4.87
N VAL A 310 13.11 8.37 4.87
CA VAL A 310 14.22 7.57 4.35
C VAL A 310 14.30 7.73 2.83
N THR A 311 13.17 7.57 2.12
CA THR A 311 13.07 7.79 0.67
C THR A 311 13.47 9.22 0.27
N GLN A 312 12.94 10.21 1.00
CA GLN A 312 13.27 11.62 0.78
C GLN A 312 14.75 11.92 1.04
N ALA A 313 15.34 11.34 2.08
CA ALA A 313 16.77 11.48 2.38
C ALA A 313 17.66 10.87 1.28
N ILE A 314 17.32 9.68 0.78
CA ILE A 314 18.07 9.03 -0.32
C ILE A 314 18.09 9.93 -1.55
N ILE A 315 16.93 10.42 -1.97
CA ILE A 315 16.82 11.29 -3.15
C ILE A 315 17.53 12.63 -2.89
N GLY A 316 17.39 13.21 -1.70
CA GLY A 316 18.04 14.46 -1.32
C GLY A 316 19.57 14.37 -1.30
N VAL A 317 20.15 13.23 -0.89
CA VAL A 317 21.60 12.97 -0.94
C VAL A 317 22.05 12.84 -2.39
N MET A 318 21.31 12.09 -3.22
CA MET A 318 21.62 11.97 -4.65
C MET A 318 21.59 13.32 -5.38
N ALA A 319 20.66 14.21 -4.99
CA ALA A 319 20.58 15.58 -5.47
C ALA A 319 21.81 16.46 -5.13
N GLN A 320 22.66 16.07 -4.17
CA GLN A 320 23.92 16.78 -3.91
C GLN A 320 24.99 16.45 -4.97
N PHE A 321 24.88 15.31 -5.65
CA PHE A 321 25.84 14.87 -6.68
C PHE A 321 25.38 15.17 -8.09
N TYR A 322 24.06 15.16 -8.31
CA TYR A 322 23.46 15.24 -9.64
C TYR A 322 22.44 16.37 -9.71
N ASN A 323 22.52 17.11 -10.81
CA ASN A 323 21.54 18.14 -11.17
C ASN A 323 21.08 17.85 -12.62
N PRO A 324 19.78 17.63 -12.87
CA PRO A 324 19.29 17.22 -14.19
C PRO A 324 19.72 18.15 -15.35
N THR A 325 19.97 19.43 -15.06
CA THR A 325 20.34 20.43 -16.07
C THR A 325 21.84 20.69 -16.17
N LYS A 326 22.57 20.62 -15.05
CA LYS A 326 24.00 20.97 -14.99
C LYS A 326 24.93 19.76 -14.99
N LYS A 327 24.50 18.67 -14.38
CA LYS A 327 25.25 17.43 -14.19
C LYS A 327 24.26 16.27 -14.07
N PRO A 328 23.61 15.86 -15.17
CA PRO A 328 22.69 14.73 -15.13
C PRO A 328 23.44 13.47 -14.72
N GLY A 329 22.80 12.59 -13.96
CA GLY A 329 23.35 11.27 -13.67
C GLY A 329 23.39 10.42 -14.94
N ASN A 330 24.50 9.71 -15.16
CA ASN A 330 24.61 8.71 -16.24
C ASN A 330 24.29 7.33 -15.67
N LEU A 331 23.19 6.70 -16.09
CA LEU A 331 22.83 5.37 -15.59
C LEU A 331 23.79 4.27 -16.06
N ASP A 332 24.68 4.53 -17.01
CA ASP A 332 25.75 3.59 -17.38
C ASP A 332 27.01 3.74 -16.49
N ASP A 333 27.05 4.75 -15.61
CA ASP A 333 28.18 4.99 -14.71
C ASP A 333 27.99 4.27 -13.37
N PRO A 334 28.86 3.30 -13.01
CA PRO A 334 28.77 2.58 -11.75
C PRO A 334 28.87 3.49 -10.53
N GLU A 335 29.44 4.69 -10.65
CA GLU A 335 29.48 5.66 -9.55
C GLU A 335 28.07 6.14 -9.15
N VAL A 336 27.11 6.19 -10.07
CA VAL A 336 25.70 6.51 -9.75
C VAL A 336 25.11 5.46 -8.83
N TYR A 337 25.30 4.18 -9.16
CA TYR A 337 24.81 3.07 -8.34
C TYR A 337 25.54 2.98 -7.00
N HIS A 338 26.86 3.19 -7.00
CA HIS A 338 27.64 3.25 -5.75
C HIS A 338 27.08 4.32 -4.81
N ARG A 339 26.91 5.56 -5.29
CA ARG A 339 26.32 6.64 -4.48
C ARG A 339 24.90 6.34 -4.03
N LEU A 340 24.07 5.74 -4.89
CA LEU A 340 22.72 5.34 -4.54
C LEU A 340 22.70 4.31 -3.40
N ILE A 341 23.54 3.27 -3.51
CA ILE A 341 23.68 2.22 -2.50
C ILE A 341 24.18 2.81 -1.17
N GLU A 342 25.19 3.69 -1.21
CA GLU A 342 25.73 4.33 0.00
C GLU A 342 24.70 5.28 0.64
N ALA A 343 23.96 6.06 -0.16
CA ALA A 343 22.87 6.90 0.32
C ALA A 343 21.76 6.07 0.97
N GLN A 344 21.40 4.92 0.39
CA GLN A 344 20.47 3.96 0.99
C GLN A 344 20.97 3.47 2.35
N LYS A 345 22.22 3.01 2.46
CA LYS A 345 22.77 2.53 3.75
C LYS A 345 22.73 3.60 4.84
N PHE A 346 23.09 4.84 4.52
CA PHE A 346 23.01 5.97 5.47
C PHE A 346 21.59 6.35 5.87
N ALA A 347 20.64 6.32 4.93
CA ALA A 347 19.25 6.64 5.23
C ALA A 347 18.57 5.51 6.03
N TYR A 348 18.78 4.25 5.64
CA TYR A 348 18.21 3.09 6.31
C TYR A 348 18.79 2.87 7.72
N SER A 349 20.04 3.27 7.99
CA SER A 349 20.57 3.22 9.37
C SER A 349 19.80 4.11 10.34
N MET A 350 19.09 5.11 9.84
CA MET A 350 18.20 5.94 10.65
C MET A 350 16.78 5.39 10.75
N ARG A 351 16.36 4.49 9.83
CA ARG A 351 15.01 3.89 9.83
C ARG A 351 14.70 3.19 11.15
N THR A 352 15.69 2.53 11.76
CA THR A 352 15.54 1.83 13.04
C THR A 352 15.22 2.74 14.22
N LYS A 353 15.37 4.06 14.06
CA LYS A 353 15.06 5.09 15.06
C LYS A 353 13.72 5.79 14.81
N LEU A 354 13.05 5.46 13.70
CA LEU A 354 11.70 5.92 13.41
C LEU A 354 10.67 5.03 14.12
N GLY A 355 9.49 5.60 14.39
CA GLY A 355 8.36 4.91 14.99
C GLY A 355 7.15 5.84 15.06
N ASP A 356 6.03 5.35 15.60
CA ASP A 356 4.83 6.18 15.83
C ASP A 356 5.18 7.40 16.69
N VAL A 357 4.97 8.60 16.15
CA VAL A 357 5.34 9.87 16.79
C VAL A 357 4.61 10.14 18.11
N ASN A 358 3.49 9.46 18.36
CA ASN A 358 2.79 9.56 19.65
C ASN A 358 3.52 8.79 20.76
N PHE A 359 4.40 7.85 20.40
CA PHE A 359 5.13 6.98 21.32
C PHE A 359 6.65 7.20 21.27
N VAL A 360 7.18 7.65 20.13
CA VAL A 360 8.60 7.93 19.89
C VAL A 360 8.75 9.41 19.54
N LYS A 361 8.92 10.26 20.56
CA LYS A 361 8.92 11.73 20.39
C LYS A 361 10.03 12.21 19.45
N GLU A 362 11.16 11.52 19.47
CA GLU A 362 12.35 11.83 18.69
C GLU A 362 12.16 11.51 17.20
N ALA A 363 11.25 10.60 16.84
CA ALA A 363 11.04 10.18 15.45
C ALA A 363 10.59 11.34 14.55
N GLN A 364 9.76 12.25 15.07
CA GLN A 364 9.35 13.43 14.31
C GLN A 364 10.51 14.40 14.08
N LYS A 365 11.35 14.62 15.11
CA LYS A 365 12.53 15.49 14.99
C LYS A 365 13.55 14.89 14.04
N LEU A 366 13.80 13.58 14.13
CA LEU A 366 14.73 12.84 13.28
C LEU A 366 14.29 12.91 11.82
N SER A 367 13.04 12.58 11.52
CA SER A 367 12.51 12.59 10.15
C SER A 367 12.60 13.98 9.49
N LYS A 368 12.35 15.06 10.24
CA LYS A 368 12.57 16.44 9.74
C LYS A 368 14.05 16.78 9.56
N ASN A 369 14.92 16.32 10.46
CA ASN A 369 16.35 16.64 10.39
C ASN A 369 17.04 15.96 9.20
N MET A 370 16.69 14.70 8.92
CA MET A 370 17.25 13.90 7.83
C MET A 370 16.98 14.47 6.43
N THR A 371 16.11 15.47 6.32
CA THR A 371 15.65 16.01 5.04
C THR A 371 16.10 17.46 4.85
N THR A 372 16.92 17.98 5.77
CA THR A 372 17.56 19.31 5.70
C THR A 372 18.80 19.29 4.82
N ILE A 373 19.07 20.40 4.12
CA ILE A 373 20.26 20.55 3.27
C ILE A 373 21.56 20.24 4.01
N ASP A 374 21.72 20.73 5.25
CA ASP A 374 22.93 20.50 6.05
C ASP A 374 23.16 19.01 6.32
N TRP A 375 22.10 18.28 6.67
CA TRP A 375 22.20 16.83 6.89
C TRP A 375 22.54 16.11 5.58
N LEU A 376 21.86 16.45 4.48
CA LEU A 376 22.06 15.82 3.17
C LEU A 376 23.49 16.03 2.64
N GLN A 377 24.02 17.26 2.76
CA GLN A 377 25.41 17.57 2.41
C GLN A 377 26.41 16.86 3.35
N GLY A 378 26.10 16.81 4.64
CA GLY A 378 26.90 16.08 5.62
C GLY A 378 27.03 14.60 5.28
N ILE A 379 25.96 13.96 4.82
CA ILE A 379 26.00 12.57 4.34
C ILE A 379 26.75 12.46 3.01
N ALA A 380 26.47 13.32 2.04
CA ALA A 380 27.17 13.31 0.75
C ALA A 380 28.69 13.39 0.91
N ASN A 381 29.19 14.24 1.82
CA ASN A 381 30.62 14.39 2.13
C ASN A 381 31.24 13.17 2.83
N ARG A 382 30.42 12.29 3.40
CA ARG A 382 30.84 11.05 4.08
C ARG A 382 30.75 9.83 3.17
N ILE A 383 30.18 9.93 1.97
CA ILE A 383 30.11 8.78 1.07
C ILE A 383 31.54 8.37 0.68
N PRO A 384 31.98 7.15 1.05
CA PRO A 384 33.33 6.68 0.75
C PRO A 384 33.44 6.30 -0.73
N SER A 385 34.67 6.21 -1.25
CA SER A 385 34.91 5.71 -2.62
C SER A 385 34.84 4.19 -2.73
N THR A 386 34.74 3.48 -1.61
CA THR A 386 34.68 2.00 -1.53
C THR A 386 33.63 1.56 -0.53
N ALA A 387 32.98 0.43 -0.79
CA ALA A 387 31.96 -0.12 0.08
C ALA A 387 32.50 -0.38 1.50
N GLN A 388 31.75 0.05 2.52
CA GLN A 388 32.08 -0.18 3.93
C GLN A 388 31.18 -1.26 4.54
N SER A 389 31.64 -1.83 5.66
CA SER A 389 30.83 -2.70 6.50
C SER A 389 29.71 -1.92 7.21
N MET A 390 28.68 -2.62 7.70
CA MET A 390 27.51 -1.98 8.33
C MET A 390 27.86 -1.08 9.54
N LYS A 391 28.93 -1.40 10.26
CA LYS A 391 29.43 -0.62 11.42
C LYS A 391 29.80 0.82 11.08
N TYR A 392 30.04 1.12 9.80
CA TYR A 392 30.34 2.47 9.35
C TYR A 392 29.10 3.40 9.35
N TYR A 393 27.92 2.86 9.02
CA TYR A 393 26.70 3.65 8.83
C TYR A 393 25.84 3.70 10.08
N SER A 394 25.95 2.69 10.95
CA SER A 394 25.27 2.62 12.24
C SER A 394 26.21 2.05 13.30
N LEU A 395 26.27 2.71 14.45
CA LEU A 395 26.80 2.12 15.67
C LEU A 395 25.75 1.23 16.35
N ASP A 396 24.47 1.47 16.06
CA ASP A 396 23.35 0.72 16.57
C ASP A 396 23.16 -0.49 15.63
N GLU A 397 23.63 -1.65 16.07
CA GLU A 397 23.51 -2.97 15.42
C GLU A 397 22.06 -3.47 15.47
N THR A 398 21.12 -2.67 14.97
CA THR A 398 19.68 -2.92 15.00
C THR A 398 19.12 -3.25 13.62
N SER A 399 18.18 -4.18 13.58
CA SER A 399 17.48 -4.60 12.38
C SER A 399 16.13 -3.95 12.25
N VAL A 400 15.66 -3.95 11.01
CA VAL A 400 14.28 -3.69 10.66
C VAL A 400 13.58 -5.01 10.37
N VAL A 401 12.28 -5.06 10.63
CA VAL A 401 11.44 -6.14 10.11
C VAL A 401 11.40 -6.02 8.59
N GLU A 402 11.56 -7.15 7.90
CA GLU A 402 11.31 -7.23 6.47
C GLU A 402 9.81 -7.20 6.25
N ASP A 403 9.33 -6.21 5.50
CA ASP A 403 7.95 -6.17 5.03
C ASP A 403 7.85 -6.72 3.60
N HIS A 404 6.62 -7.00 3.18
CA HIS A 404 6.33 -7.60 1.88
C HIS A 404 5.43 -6.70 1.06
N GLY A 405 5.45 -6.95 -0.25
CA GLY A 405 4.85 -6.04 -1.21
C GLY A 405 3.33 -5.96 -1.12
N THR A 406 2.77 -4.80 -1.45
CA THR A 406 1.39 -4.42 -1.12
C THR A 406 0.56 -3.97 -2.34
N SER A 407 -0.29 -2.94 -2.25
CA SER A 407 -0.92 -2.27 -3.39
C SER A 407 -0.64 -0.76 -3.39
N HIS A 408 -0.34 -0.17 -4.54
CA HIS A 408 -0.17 1.27 -4.72
C HIS A 408 -1.11 1.84 -5.79
N ILE A 409 -1.57 3.07 -5.56
CA ILE A 409 -2.27 3.84 -6.59
C ILE A 409 -1.69 5.25 -6.69
N ALA A 410 -1.62 5.74 -7.92
CA ALA A 410 -1.25 7.11 -8.24
C ALA A 410 -2.30 7.74 -9.16
N ILE A 411 -2.84 8.89 -8.74
CA ILE A 411 -3.92 9.58 -9.46
C ILE A 411 -3.58 11.06 -9.60
N LEU A 412 -3.84 11.60 -10.79
CA LEU A 412 -3.88 13.03 -11.08
C LEU A 412 -5.22 13.34 -11.74
N ASP A 413 -6.02 14.22 -11.15
CA ASP A 413 -7.31 14.62 -11.72
C ASP A 413 -7.22 15.85 -12.64
N ARG A 414 -8.36 16.18 -13.25
CA ARG A 414 -8.49 17.28 -14.22
C ARG A 414 -8.27 18.68 -13.64
N GLU A 415 -8.37 18.83 -12.33
CA GLU A 415 -8.19 20.09 -11.61
C GLU A 415 -6.75 20.23 -11.09
N GLY A 416 -5.92 19.20 -11.29
CA GLY A 416 -4.53 19.14 -10.85
C GLY A 416 -4.38 18.58 -9.43
N ASN A 417 -5.46 18.13 -8.78
CA ASN A 417 -5.31 17.45 -7.50
C ASN A 417 -4.65 16.09 -7.74
N ALA A 418 -3.76 15.71 -6.84
CA ALA A 418 -3.02 14.47 -6.94
C ALA A 418 -3.12 13.65 -5.66
N VAL A 419 -3.18 12.33 -5.83
CA VAL A 419 -3.24 11.35 -4.74
C VAL A 419 -2.23 10.25 -5.02
N SER A 420 -1.29 10.06 -4.11
CA SER A 420 -0.44 8.88 -4.04
C SER A 420 -0.85 8.10 -2.79
N THR A 421 -1.15 6.81 -2.92
CA THR A 421 -1.62 6.00 -1.79
C THR A 421 -1.08 4.60 -1.87
N THR A 422 -0.57 4.11 -0.74
CA THR A 422 -0.23 2.70 -0.55
C THR A 422 -1.20 2.11 0.48
N SER A 423 -1.91 1.04 0.13
CA SER A 423 -2.85 0.32 1.00
C SER A 423 -2.41 -1.13 1.15
N THR A 424 -2.51 -1.69 2.35
CA THR A 424 -1.96 -3.01 2.69
C THR A 424 -2.82 -3.81 3.68
N ILE A 425 -2.67 -5.13 3.65
CA ILE A 425 -3.00 -6.05 4.75
C ILE A 425 -1.74 -6.75 5.31
N ASN A 426 -0.56 -6.21 5.01
CA ASN A 426 0.78 -6.72 5.26
C ASN A 426 1.20 -7.89 4.36
N GLN A 427 1.36 -9.11 4.88
CA GLN A 427 1.87 -10.24 4.11
C GLN A 427 0.81 -10.74 3.11
N LEU A 428 1.21 -11.63 2.19
CA LEU A 428 0.28 -12.22 1.23
C LEU A 428 -0.90 -12.87 1.95
N LEU A 429 -2.12 -12.42 1.68
CA LEU A 429 -3.36 -12.84 2.37
C LEU A 429 -3.40 -12.53 3.88
N GLY A 430 -2.60 -11.58 4.33
CA GLY A 430 -2.53 -11.10 5.70
C GLY A 430 -2.33 -12.22 6.72
N SER A 431 -3.17 -12.20 7.76
CA SER A 431 -3.21 -13.20 8.83
C SER A 431 -3.66 -14.60 8.42
N LYS A 432 -4.02 -14.81 7.15
CA LYS A 432 -4.69 -16.02 6.65
C LYS A 432 -6.01 -16.29 7.37
N ARG A 433 -6.70 -15.24 7.83
CA ARG A 433 -8.01 -15.31 8.46
C ARG A 433 -9.00 -14.41 7.75
N ILE A 434 -10.13 -14.99 7.38
CA ILE A 434 -11.26 -14.27 6.81
C ILE A 434 -12.44 -14.33 7.78
N SER A 435 -13.16 -13.21 7.92
CA SER A 435 -14.40 -13.18 8.69
C SER A 435 -15.43 -14.11 8.04
N PRO A 436 -15.94 -15.14 8.75
CA PRO A 436 -16.99 -16.01 8.22
C PRO A 436 -18.28 -15.25 7.90
N THR A 437 -18.56 -14.19 8.66
CA THR A 437 -19.78 -13.39 8.50
C THR A 437 -19.60 -12.31 7.43
N LEU A 438 -18.50 -11.55 7.51
CA LEU A 438 -18.31 -10.33 6.70
C LEU A 438 -17.50 -10.56 5.41
N GLY A 439 -16.82 -11.71 5.27
CA GLY A 439 -15.94 -11.97 4.12
C GLY A 439 -14.72 -11.05 4.03
N ILE A 440 -14.41 -10.32 5.10
CA ILE A 440 -13.24 -9.45 5.21
C ILE A 440 -12.02 -10.30 5.53
N LEU A 441 -10.98 -10.20 4.71
CA LEU A 441 -9.68 -10.80 4.98
C LEU A 441 -8.88 -9.86 5.89
N TRP A 442 -8.32 -10.39 6.97
CA TRP A 442 -7.71 -9.59 8.03
C TRP A 442 -6.19 -9.45 7.88
N ASN A 443 -5.68 -8.25 8.15
CA ASN A 443 -4.24 -7.96 8.17
C ASN A 443 -3.47 -8.81 9.18
N ASP A 444 -2.17 -8.94 9.00
CA ASP A 444 -1.21 -9.39 10.02
C ASP A 444 -0.28 -8.25 10.47
N GLN A 445 -0.78 -7.02 10.54
CA GLN A 445 0.06 -5.83 10.74
C GLN A 445 0.80 -5.79 12.09
N MET A 446 0.44 -6.65 13.05
CA MET A 446 1.23 -6.78 14.27
C MET A 446 2.66 -7.29 13.98
N ASP A 447 2.88 -7.92 12.82
CA ASP A 447 4.20 -8.39 12.37
C ASP A 447 5.21 -7.26 12.17
N ASP A 448 4.75 -6.09 11.71
CA ASP A 448 5.64 -4.97 11.46
C ASP A 448 6.28 -4.40 12.72
N PHE A 449 5.79 -4.76 13.91
CA PHE A 449 6.47 -4.40 15.15
C PHE A 449 7.72 -5.25 15.37
N SER A 450 8.73 -4.61 15.93
CA SER A 450 9.91 -5.29 16.45
C SER A 450 9.55 -6.09 17.72
N THR A 451 10.06 -7.31 17.81
CA THR A 451 9.87 -8.19 18.99
C THR A 451 11.14 -8.25 19.83
N PRO A 452 11.10 -7.91 21.13
CA PRO A 452 12.29 -7.93 21.99
C PRO A 452 13.05 -9.26 21.96
N GLY A 453 14.37 -9.19 21.92
CA GLY A 453 15.24 -10.37 21.93
C GLY A 453 15.28 -11.18 20.62
N GLN A 454 14.52 -10.81 19.60
CA GLN A 454 14.59 -11.46 18.28
C GLN A 454 15.49 -10.69 17.33
N ALA A 455 16.71 -11.17 17.17
CA ALA A 455 17.62 -10.65 16.15
C ALA A 455 17.17 -11.08 14.73
N ASN A 456 17.54 -10.30 13.70
CA ASN A 456 17.37 -10.74 12.32
C ASN A 456 18.44 -11.79 11.92
N GLU A 457 18.40 -12.25 10.67
CA GLU A 457 19.33 -13.27 10.13
C GLU A 457 20.83 -12.89 10.29
N PHE A 458 21.13 -11.59 10.35
CA PHE A 458 22.48 -11.06 10.52
C PHE A 458 22.88 -10.80 11.99
N GLY A 459 22.03 -11.20 12.95
CA GLY A 459 22.28 -11.05 14.38
C GLY A 459 22.01 -9.64 14.95
N PHE A 460 21.40 -8.74 14.17
CA PHE A 460 21.09 -7.39 14.62
C PHE A 460 19.84 -7.34 15.51
N ALA A 461 19.95 -6.64 16.64
CA ALA A 461 18.91 -6.50 17.64
C ALA A 461 17.63 -5.82 17.08
N PRO A 462 16.45 -6.13 17.61
CA PRO A 462 15.20 -5.53 17.14
C PRO A 462 15.13 -4.03 17.53
N SER A 463 14.46 -3.21 16.71
CA SER A 463 14.32 -1.78 16.98
C SER A 463 13.38 -1.50 18.17
N GLU A 464 13.92 -0.93 19.24
CA GLU A 464 13.12 -0.56 20.42
C GLU A 464 12.08 0.53 20.10
N ALA A 465 12.42 1.46 19.19
CA ALA A 465 11.52 2.50 18.71
C ALA A 465 10.24 1.91 18.09
N ASN A 466 10.30 0.66 17.62
CA ASN A 466 9.20 -0.04 17.01
C ASN A 466 8.73 -1.27 17.80
N PHE A 467 8.96 -1.34 19.11
CA PHE A 467 8.32 -2.38 19.95
C PHE A 467 6.80 -2.18 20.06
N ILE A 468 6.09 -3.31 20.21
CA ILE A 468 4.63 -3.36 20.40
C ILE A 468 4.24 -2.60 21.67
N GLN A 469 3.27 -1.70 21.54
CA GLN A 469 2.57 -1.06 22.66
C GLN A 469 1.08 -0.91 22.33
N PRO A 470 0.17 -1.09 23.30
CA PRO A 470 -1.26 -0.82 23.13
C PRO A 470 -1.56 0.53 22.44
N GLY A 471 -2.34 0.50 21.36
CA GLY A 471 -2.74 1.68 20.60
C GLY A 471 -1.66 2.30 19.71
N LYS A 472 -0.46 1.73 19.66
CA LYS A 472 0.62 2.20 18.78
C LYS A 472 0.38 1.74 17.34
N ARG A 473 0.81 2.54 16.37
CA ARG A 473 0.90 2.15 14.95
C ARG A 473 2.28 1.54 14.65
N PRO A 474 2.36 0.40 13.95
CA PRO A 474 3.64 -0.16 13.57
C PRO A 474 4.32 0.70 12.50
N LEU A 475 5.66 0.77 12.54
CA LEU A 475 6.47 1.39 11.49
C LEU A 475 6.16 0.76 10.14
N SER A 476 6.14 1.54 9.07
CA SER A 476 5.81 1.10 7.72
C SER A 476 6.88 1.54 6.71
N SER A 477 7.16 0.73 5.68
CA SER A 477 7.95 1.19 4.52
C SER A 477 7.16 1.99 3.49
N MET A 478 5.82 2.04 3.61
CA MET A 478 4.96 2.78 2.68
C MET A 478 5.41 4.24 2.57
N SER A 479 5.75 4.68 1.36
CA SER A 479 6.30 6.02 1.07
C SER A 479 5.53 6.70 -0.08
N PRO A 480 4.20 6.87 0.00
CA PRO A 480 3.43 7.56 -1.04
C PRO A 480 3.95 8.99 -1.20
N THR A 481 4.33 9.35 -2.42
CA THR A 481 5.12 10.55 -2.69
C THR A 481 4.48 11.39 -3.77
N ILE A 482 4.44 12.70 -3.54
CA ILE A 482 4.09 13.69 -4.57
C ILE A 482 5.26 14.68 -4.72
N VAL A 483 5.60 15.01 -5.96
CA VAL A 483 6.54 16.09 -6.29
C VAL A 483 5.80 17.18 -7.05
N TYR A 484 5.90 18.42 -6.59
CA TYR A 484 5.30 19.58 -7.24
C TYR A 484 6.32 20.72 -7.37
N ASN A 485 6.09 21.66 -8.28
CA ASN A 485 6.91 22.85 -8.42
C ASN A 485 6.43 23.95 -7.47
N LYS A 486 7.32 24.52 -6.67
CA LYS A 486 6.96 25.52 -5.63
C LYS A 486 6.56 26.89 -6.18
N ASN A 487 6.93 27.21 -7.42
CA ASN A 487 6.66 28.51 -8.02
C ASN A 487 5.25 28.57 -8.64
N ASP A 488 4.82 27.50 -9.32
CA ASP A 488 3.52 27.46 -10.00
C ASP A 488 2.50 26.48 -9.39
N GLY A 489 2.92 25.66 -8.42
CA GLY A 489 2.07 24.65 -7.78
C GLY A 489 1.73 23.45 -8.68
N SER A 490 2.36 23.31 -9.84
CA SER A 490 2.07 22.21 -10.74
C SER A 490 2.68 20.90 -10.24
N VAL A 491 1.85 19.87 -10.13
CA VAL A 491 2.29 18.50 -9.82
C VAL A 491 3.15 17.98 -10.98
N LYS A 492 4.34 17.48 -10.65
CA LYS A 492 5.30 16.92 -11.61
C LYS A 492 5.40 15.41 -11.53
N MET A 493 5.12 14.83 -10.36
CA MET A 493 5.19 13.39 -10.15
C MET A 493 4.23 12.96 -9.04
N VAL A 494 3.55 11.83 -9.26
CA VAL A 494 2.76 11.11 -8.27
C VAL A 494 3.31 9.68 -8.30
N VAL A 495 3.94 9.24 -7.22
CA VAL A 495 4.74 8.01 -7.25
C VAL A 495 4.69 7.29 -5.92
N GLY A 496 4.80 5.98 -6.00
CA GLY A 496 5.11 5.08 -4.92
C GLY A 496 5.32 3.70 -5.49
N ALA A 497 5.52 2.75 -4.60
CA ALA A 497 5.70 1.35 -4.94
C ALA A 497 5.00 0.51 -3.88
N SER A 498 4.69 -0.72 -4.29
CA SER A 498 4.07 -1.74 -3.48
C SER A 498 5.00 -2.91 -3.30
#